data_AF-A0ABD2SFB8-F1
#
_entry.id   AF-A0ABD2SFB8-F1
#
_cell.length_a   1.000
_cell.length_b   1.000
_cell.length_c   1.000
_cell.angle_alpha   90.00
_cell.angle_beta   90.00
_cell.angle_gamma   90.00
#
_symmetry.space_group_name_H-M   'P 1'
#
loop_
_entity.id
_entity.type
_entity.pdbx_description
1 polymer ?
#
loop_
_entity_poly.entity_id
_entity_poly.type
_entity_poly.pdbx_seq_one_letter_code
_entity_poly.pdbx_strand_id
1 'polypeptide(L)'
;MMEDLISMHMELRQFYGPEESGCPQWMTWEKLELLPRALKDIVLGSERTELGGWMPIYSAADMKDCMEKVQFLKYAEEAYYNGSLTIKALSSGLEIGACNWNILSPKGNIIYLSGSVFASATATSFDYRALEGSDVLLYSDFTACNDVDGEKNDFPPATGSSYSSNIGSCWETIPESWLDSDEYSEEMEKVSFICSCALDTISDGGSVLIPIGRPGVMLQLLENISLSLESSNLKVPIYFVSSVAEELLAFSSIIPEWLSSQLQERFCSGQPLFTHIQLSNEKKLFVSRAIHSSKFLTSWQEPCIVFCPHWSLRLGPVVHLLQHWCADPNSLLIIEERADIKLALLPFEPMSMKVLQCSFISGIKLKKAIPLLKILQPKHVLVPESLRPHISCWNPKFSVHCFSENETIVVPKLKTFADMDIAMDMASELLIDTKMIQGKNIARLKGELLIEHGKYRCVLGNKQVLSSQVRPLLFLGRVDLDSLLMALKKMGMKVAAQHAQSTDGSENVSLVFISEPNEALIEVTSTQTTISVGDETIASLVSEAVRSTLVCF
;
A
#
# COMPACT_ATOMS: atom_id res chain seq x y z
N MET A 1 -12.95 -10.78 -12.94
CA MET A 1 -12.63 -9.59 -13.77
C MET A 1 -11.66 -9.93 -14.90
N MET A 2 -10.43 -10.38 -14.62
CA MET A 2 -9.47 -10.75 -15.68
C MET A 2 -9.99 -11.86 -16.61
N GLU A 3 -10.62 -12.91 -16.05
CA GLU A 3 -11.30 -13.95 -16.84
C GLU A 3 -12.34 -13.36 -17.81
N ASP A 4 -13.10 -12.37 -17.36
CA ASP A 4 -14.12 -11.70 -18.16
C ASP A 4 -13.51 -10.90 -19.30
N LEU A 5 -12.41 -10.19 -19.02
CA LEU A 5 -11.64 -9.46 -20.01
C LEU A 5 -11.06 -10.38 -21.09
N ILE A 6 -10.49 -11.53 -20.69
CA ILE A 6 -10.00 -12.56 -21.61
C ILE A 6 -11.15 -13.11 -22.45
N SER A 7 -12.29 -13.44 -21.83
CA SER A 7 -13.47 -13.97 -22.52
C SER A 7 -13.99 -12.99 -23.57
N MET A 8 -14.16 -11.71 -23.21
CA MET A 8 -14.62 -10.67 -24.13
C MET A 8 -13.61 -10.42 -25.26
N HIS A 9 -12.31 -10.49 -24.98
CA HIS A 9 -11.27 -10.37 -26.02
C HIS A 9 -11.28 -11.56 -26.98
N MET A 10 -11.45 -12.78 -26.46
CA MET A 10 -11.57 -13.98 -27.28
C MET A 10 -12.82 -13.95 -28.16
N GLU A 11 -13.95 -13.49 -27.64
CA GLU A 11 -15.18 -13.29 -28.40
C GLU A 11 -14.97 -12.25 -29.52
N LEU A 12 -14.38 -11.10 -29.20
CA LEU A 12 -14.05 -10.07 -30.19
C LEU A 12 -13.15 -10.64 -31.30
N ARG A 13 -12.11 -11.41 -30.94
CA ARG A 13 -11.20 -12.03 -31.90
C ARG A 13 -11.91 -13.09 -32.74
N GLN A 14 -12.83 -13.86 -32.17
CA GLN A 14 -13.59 -14.88 -32.90
C GLN A 14 -14.50 -14.26 -33.96
N PHE A 15 -15.14 -13.13 -33.67
CA PHE A 15 -16.08 -12.50 -34.60
C PHE A 15 -15.44 -11.50 -35.57
N TYR A 16 -14.40 -10.80 -35.13
CA TYR A 16 -13.80 -9.67 -35.88
C TYR A 16 -12.29 -9.78 -36.08
N GLY A 17 -11.65 -10.79 -35.48
CA GLY A 17 -10.21 -11.02 -35.63
C GLY A 17 -9.85 -11.71 -36.95
N PRO A 18 -8.58 -11.62 -37.38
CA PRO A 18 -8.12 -12.38 -38.52
C PRO A 18 -8.18 -13.89 -38.24
N GLU A 19 -8.48 -14.68 -39.27
CA GLU A 19 -8.45 -16.16 -39.20
C GLU A 19 -7.04 -16.67 -38.86
N GLU A 20 -6.00 -15.93 -39.24
CA GLU A 20 -4.60 -16.22 -38.96
C GLU A 20 -4.12 -15.55 -37.66
N SER A 21 -3.16 -16.18 -36.97
CA SER A 21 -2.54 -15.72 -35.72
C SER A 21 -1.59 -14.52 -35.87
N GLY A 22 -1.83 -13.64 -36.84
CA GLY A 22 -1.05 -12.44 -37.13
C GLY A 22 -1.65 -11.14 -36.56
N CYS A 23 -0.85 -10.08 -36.57
CA CYS A 23 -1.32 -8.72 -36.28
C CYS A 23 -2.37 -8.31 -37.33
N PRO A 24 -3.51 -7.68 -36.95
CA PRO A 24 -4.52 -7.26 -37.92
C PRO A 24 -3.93 -6.35 -38.99
N GLN A 25 -4.32 -6.54 -40.26
CA GLN A 25 -3.84 -5.73 -41.39
C GLN A 25 -4.10 -4.23 -41.25
N TRP A 26 -4.94 -3.78 -40.31
CA TRP A 26 -5.19 -2.36 -40.02
C TRP A 26 -4.15 -1.73 -39.09
N MET A 27 -3.34 -2.52 -38.38
CA MET A 27 -2.26 -2.06 -37.49
C MET A 27 -0.93 -1.85 -38.21
N THR A 28 -0.87 -1.99 -39.53
CA THR A 28 0.31 -1.61 -40.31
C THR A 28 0.59 -0.11 -40.13
N TRP A 29 1.86 0.27 -39.97
CA TRP A 29 2.29 1.65 -39.72
C TRP A 29 1.63 2.67 -40.68
N GLU A 30 1.53 2.32 -41.97
CA GLU A 30 0.89 3.13 -43.01
C GLU A 30 -0.57 3.50 -42.69
N LYS A 31 -1.32 2.61 -42.04
CA LYS A 31 -2.72 2.85 -41.66
C LYS A 31 -2.84 3.57 -40.32
N LEU A 32 -1.92 3.34 -39.39
CA LEU A 32 -1.84 4.09 -38.13
C LEU A 32 -1.53 5.58 -38.40
N GLU A 33 -0.70 5.87 -39.40
CA GLU A 33 -0.45 7.24 -39.87
C GLU A 33 -1.68 7.93 -40.49
N LEU A 34 -2.73 7.20 -40.85
CA LEU A 34 -3.97 7.79 -41.37
C LEU A 34 -5.01 8.10 -40.28
N LEU A 35 -4.78 7.65 -39.04
CA LEU A 35 -5.72 7.88 -37.95
C LEU A 35 -5.81 9.38 -37.57
N PRO A 36 -6.99 9.87 -37.15
CA PRO A 36 -7.13 11.18 -36.51
C PRO A 36 -6.17 11.35 -35.34
N ARG A 37 -5.70 12.59 -35.08
CA ARG A 37 -4.70 12.88 -34.03
C ARG A 37 -5.07 12.30 -32.67
N ALA A 38 -6.32 12.45 -32.24
CA ALA A 38 -6.81 11.91 -30.97
C ALA A 38 -6.64 10.38 -30.87
N LEU A 39 -6.92 9.64 -31.95
CA LEU A 39 -6.76 8.19 -31.99
C LEU A 39 -5.28 7.78 -32.12
N LYS A 40 -4.46 8.57 -32.82
CA LYS A 40 -3.01 8.35 -32.87
C LYS A 40 -2.35 8.46 -31.52
N ASP A 41 -2.68 9.51 -30.76
CA ASP A 41 -2.09 9.72 -29.44
C ASP A 41 -2.54 8.62 -28.45
N ILE A 42 -3.75 8.05 -28.62
CA ILE A 42 -4.22 6.87 -27.86
C ILE A 42 -3.47 5.59 -28.25
N VAL A 43 -3.22 5.37 -29.54
CA VAL A 43 -2.61 4.12 -30.04
C VAL A 43 -1.09 4.11 -29.90
N LEU A 44 -0.43 5.27 -29.97
CA LEU A 44 1.03 5.41 -29.98
C LEU A 44 1.60 5.95 -28.65
N GLY A 45 0.73 6.27 -27.69
CA GLY A 45 1.10 6.94 -26.44
C GLY A 45 1.47 8.42 -26.63
N SER A 46 1.63 9.12 -25.51
CA SER A 46 2.04 10.53 -25.45
C SER A 46 3.42 10.79 -26.07
N GLU A 47 4.33 9.82 -25.98
CA GLU A 47 5.68 9.90 -26.55
C GLU A 47 5.76 9.47 -28.03
N ARG A 48 4.67 8.93 -28.61
CA ARG A 48 4.59 8.44 -30.01
C ARG A 48 5.63 7.37 -30.40
N THR A 49 6.35 6.85 -29.43
CA THR A 49 7.39 5.82 -29.54
C THR A 49 6.88 4.44 -29.09
N GLU A 50 5.77 4.40 -28.38
CA GLU A 50 5.17 3.16 -27.89
C GLU A 50 4.29 2.53 -28.97
N LEU A 51 4.94 1.95 -29.98
CA LEU A 51 4.38 0.73 -30.59
C LEU A 51 4.52 -0.41 -29.56
N GLY A 52 3.84 -0.28 -28.42
CA GLY A 52 3.38 -1.44 -27.67
C GLY A 52 2.33 -2.09 -28.54
N GLY A 53 2.77 -2.84 -29.56
CA GLY A 53 1.88 -3.58 -30.45
C GLY A 53 0.87 -4.32 -29.59
N TRP A 54 -0.38 -4.38 -30.03
CA TRP A 54 -1.40 -5.18 -29.37
C TRP A 54 -0.96 -6.64 -29.39
N MET A 55 -0.14 -7.00 -28.41
CA MET A 55 0.34 -8.34 -28.17
C MET A 55 -0.64 -8.99 -27.20
N PRO A 56 -0.87 -10.31 -27.31
CA PRO A 56 -1.53 -11.04 -26.24
C PRO A 56 -0.65 -10.90 -24.98
N ILE A 57 -1.03 -10.00 -24.06
CA ILE A 57 -0.27 -9.73 -22.83
C ILE A 57 -0.45 -10.89 -21.83
N TYR A 58 -1.63 -11.52 -21.83
CA TYR A 58 -1.97 -12.60 -20.92
C TYR A 58 -2.97 -13.58 -21.55
N SER A 59 -2.84 -14.85 -21.19
CA SER A 59 -3.79 -15.93 -21.48
C SER A 59 -4.50 -16.40 -20.21
N ALA A 60 -5.53 -17.24 -20.37
CA ALA A 60 -6.19 -17.88 -19.23
C ALA A 60 -5.24 -18.77 -18.42
N ALA A 61 -4.23 -19.37 -19.09
CA ALA A 61 -3.20 -20.16 -18.42
C ALA A 61 -2.28 -19.27 -17.57
N ASP A 62 -1.80 -18.16 -18.14
CA ASP A 62 -0.94 -17.21 -17.41
C ASP A 62 -1.65 -16.67 -16.16
N MET A 63 -2.94 -16.33 -16.30
CA MET A 63 -3.75 -15.88 -15.18
C MET A 63 -3.86 -16.96 -14.09
N LYS A 64 -4.13 -18.22 -14.46
CA LYS A 64 -4.21 -19.32 -13.50
C LYS A 64 -2.88 -19.51 -12.76
N ASP A 65 -1.78 -19.58 -13.50
CA ASP A 65 -0.42 -19.76 -12.95
C ASP A 65 0.00 -18.60 -12.03
N CYS A 66 -0.51 -17.39 -12.28
CA CYS A 66 -0.30 -16.25 -11.39
C CYS A 66 -1.13 -16.36 -10.11
N MET A 67 -2.40 -16.74 -10.21
CA MET A 67 -3.28 -16.86 -9.05
C MET A 67 -2.84 -17.97 -8.08
N GLU A 68 -2.18 -19.03 -8.57
CA GLU A 68 -1.60 -20.09 -7.71
C GLU A 68 -0.46 -19.59 -6.81
N LYS A 69 0.15 -18.44 -7.12
CA LYS A 69 1.24 -17.83 -6.34
C LYS A 69 0.77 -16.82 -5.30
N VAL A 70 -0.50 -16.43 -5.35
CA VAL A 70 -1.08 -15.41 -4.46
C VAL A 70 -1.31 -16.00 -3.08
N GLN A 71 -0.85 -15.29 -2.06
CA GLN A 71 -1.15 -15.60 -0.67
C GLN A 71 -2.27 -14.68 -0.17
N PHE A 72 -3.21 -15.24 0.59
CA PHE A 72 -4.33 -14.49 1.13
C PHE A 72 -3.92 -13.81 2.44
N LEU A 73 -4.36 -12.57 2.62
CA LEU A 73 -4.16 -11.79 3.84
C LEU A 73 -5.48 -11.13 4.22
N LYS A 74 -5.89 -11.26 5.48
CA LYS A 74 -7.08 -10.57 6.00
C LYS A 74 -6.74 -9.14 6.40
N TYR A 75 -7.78 -8.30 6.52
CA TYR A 75 -7.61 -6.99 7.11
C TYR A 75 -7.04 -7.09 8.53
N ALA A 76 -6.12 -6.19 8.81
CA ALA A 76 -5.35 -6.09 10.04
C ALA A 76 -4.49 -7.32 10.42
N GLU A 77 -4.41 -8.35 9.59
CA GLU A 77 -3.48 -9.46 9.76
C GLU A 77 -2.04 -9.02 9.43
N GLU A 78 -1.08 -9.48 10.23
CA GLU A 78 0.34 -9.21 10.02
C GLU A 78 0.97 -10.36 9.23
N ALA A 79 1.47 -10.07 8.03
CA ALA A 79 2.30 -10.97 7.25
C ALA A 79 3.78 -10.58 7.35
N TYR A 80 4.66 -11.56 7.57
CA TYR A 80 6.09 -11.32 7.67
C TYR A 80 6.80 -11.72 6.38
N TYR A 81 7.40 -10.75 5.70
CA TYR A 81 8.18 -10.98 4.49
C TYR A 81 9.67 -11.01 4.81
N ASN A 82 10.33 -12.13 4.50
CA ASN A 82 11.75 -12.38 4.77
C ASN A 82 12.17 -12.06 6.23
N GLY A 83 11.26 -12.18 7.20
CA GLY A 83 11.46 -11.84 8.61
C GLY A 83 11.71 -10.35 8.92
N SER A 84 11.94 -9.53 7.89
CA SER A 84 12.44 -8.16 8.01
C SER A 84 11.38 -7.10 7.79
N LEU A 85 10.31 -7.43 7.07
CA LEU A 85 9.19 -6.55 6.83
C LEU A 85 7.93 -7.17 7.40
N THR A 86 7.11 -6.34 8.03
CA THR A 86 5.75 -6.71 8.43
C THR A 86 4.79 -5.94 7.53
N ILE A 87 3.90 -6.66 6.85
CA ILE A 87 2.94 -6.11 5.90
C ILE A 87 1.55 -6.31 6.50
N LYS A 88 0.76 -5.24 6.52
CA LYS A 88 -0.61 -5.23 7.05
C LYS A 88 -1.53 -4.53 6.06
N ALA A 89 -2.64 -5.18 5.71
CA ALA A 89 -3.69 -4.59 4.89
C ALA A 89 -4.76 -3.93 5.77
N LEU A 90 -5.18 -2.73 5.43
CA LEU A 90 -6.25 -1.98 6.12
C LEU A 90 -7.31 -1.61 5.08
N SER A 91 -8.59 -1.63 5.42
CA SER A 91 -9.65 -1.32 4.44
C SER A 91 -9.48 0.09 3.89
N SER A 92 -9.64 0.27 2.57
CA SER A 92 -9.72 1.60 1.94
C SER A 92 -11.15 2.10 1.80
N GLY A 93 -12.16 1.25 1.99
CA GLY A 93 -13.57 1.58 1.83
C GLY A 93 -14.06 1.79 0.40
N LEU A 94 -13.18 1.81 -0.61
CA LEU A 94 -13.56 2.06 -1.99
C LEU A 94 -14.38 0.91 -2.61
N GLU A 95 -13.89 -0.33 -2.47
CA GLU A 95 -14.52 -1.54 -3.02
C GLU A 95 -14.32 -2.71 -2.05
N ILE A 96 -15.07 -3.79 -2.24
CA ILE A 96 -14.96 -5.00 -1.41
C ILE A 96 -13.55 -5.59 -1.61
N GLY A 97 -12.77 -5.64 -0.53
CA GLY A 97 -11.37 -6.11 -0.56
C GLY A 97 -10.33 -5.03 -0.89
N ALA A 98 -10.75 -3.79 -1.18
CA ALA A 98 -9.81 -2.68 -1.43
C ALA A 98 -9.08 -2.28 -0.14
N CYS A 99 -7.77 -2.08 -0.23
CA CYS A 99 -6.95 -1.85 0.95
C CYS A 99 -5.82 -0.83 0.77
N ASN A 100 -5.49 -0.20 1.88
CA ASN A 100 -4.28 0.57 2.11
C ASN A 100 -3.25 -0.32 2.79
N TRP A 101 -2.00 -0.25 2.35
CA TRP A 101 -0.93 -1.11 2.86
C TRP A 101 -0.08 -0.38 3.87
N ASN A 102 0.11 -0.99 5.04
CA ASN A 102 1.08 -0.55 6.03
C ASN A 102 2.27 -1.52 6.02
N ILE A 103 3.43 -1.01 5.62
CA ILE A 103 4.69 -1.75 5.48
C ILE A 103 5.62 -1.27 6.58
N LEU A 104 5.83 -2.13 7.58
CA LEU A 104 6.67 -1.84 8.74
C LEU A 104 8.05 -2.47 8.54
N SER A 105 9.07 -1.70 8.87
CA SER A 105 10.44 -2.17 8.98
C SER A 105 11.00 -1.79 10.35
N PRO A 106 12.10 -2.42 10.79
CA PRO A 106 12.76 -2.06 12.05
C PRO A 106 13.19 -0.58 12.14
N LYS A 107 13.35 0.09 10.99
CA LYS A 107 13.85 1.47 10.90
C LYS A 107 12.77 2.50 10.61
N GLY A 108 11.53 2.06 10.40
CA GLY A 108 10.40 2.95 10.15
C GLY A 108 9.29 2.28 9.35
N ASN A 109 8.18 2.98 9.20
CA ASN A 109 6.98 2.49 8.51
C ASN A 109 6.63 3.32 7.26
N ILE A 110 6.09 2.63 6.27
CA ILE A 110 5.64 3.21 5.01
C ILE A 110 4.17 2.84 4.85
N ILE A 111 3.33 3.84 4.61
CA ILE A 111 1.92 3.65 4.29
C ILE A 111 1.70 3.96 2.82
N TYR A 112 1.11 3.00 2.11
CA TYR A 112 0.60 3.17 0.76
C TYR A 112 -0.90 3.45 0.83
N LEU A 113 -1.28 4.71 0.61
CA LEU A 113 -2.66 5.13 0.55
C LEU A 113 -3.15 5.05 -0.90
N SER A 114 -3.99 4.07 -1.16
CA SER A 114 -4.71 3.86 -2.42
C SER A 114 -5.99 4.70 -2.47
N GLY A 115 -6.72 4.62 -3.59
CA GLY A 115 -8.07 5.19 -3.69
C GLY A 115 -8.94 4.75 -2.52
N SER A 116 -9.38 5.71 -1.72
CA SER A 116 -10.04 5.45 -0.44
C SER A 116 -11.33 6.26 -0.28
N VAL A 117 -12.31 5.71 0.42
CA VAL A 117 -13.58 6.34 0.72
C VAL A 117 -13.90 6.15 2.19
N PHE A 118 -14.22 7.25 2.89
CA PHE A 118 -14.47 7.24 4.33
C PHE A 118 -15.68 6.39 4.71
N ALA A 119 -16.79 6.55 3.98
CA ALA A 119 -18.02 5.80 4.18
C ALA A 119 -18.51 5.17 2.88
N SER A 120 -18.77 3.86 2.91
CA SER A 120 -19.22 3.09 1.75
C SER A 120 -20.52 2.35 2.04
N ALA A 121 -21.39 2.26 1.04
CA ALA A 121 -22.64 1.49 1.13
C ALA A 121 -22.39 -0.02 1.14
N THR A 122 -21.34 -0.48 0.47
CA THR A 122 -21.10 -1.90 0.20
C THR A 122 -19.88 -2.45 0.93
N ALA A 123 -18.79 -1.71 1.00
CA ALA A 123 -17.53 -2.16 1.60
C ALA A 123 -17.33 -1.64 3.03
N THR A 124 -16.45 -2.29 3.80
CA THR A 124 -16.04 -1.82 5.12
C THR A 124 -15.37 -0.45 5.02
N SER A 125 -15.81 0.50 5.84
CA SER A 125 -15.28 1.88 5.88
C SER A 125 -13.76 1.97 6.01
N PHE A 126 -13.21 3.08 5.55
CA PHE A 126 -11.79 3.37 5.66
C PHE A 126 -11.38 3.67 7.12
N ASP A 127 -10.58 2.78 7.71
CA ASP A 127 -9.95 3.00 9.02
C ASP A 127 -8.67 3.86 8.89
N TYR A 128 -8.86 5.17 8.72
CA TYR A 128 -7.74 6.10 8.60
C TYR A 128 -6.97 6.29 9.92
N ARG A 129 -7.58 6.00 11.08
CA ARG A 129 -6.93 6.14 12.40
C ARG A 129 -5.80 5.13 12.57
N ALA A 130 -5.93 3.95 11.97
CA ALA A 130 -4.85 2.96 11.94
C ALA A 130 -3.60 3.43 11.17
N LEU A 131 -3.66 4.57 10.45
CA LEU A 131 -2.55 5.15 9.69
C LEU A 131 -1.80 6.30 10.41
N GLU A 132 -2.25 6.69 11.61
CA GLU A 132 -1.63 7.78 12.37
C GLU A 132 -0.17 7.47 12.75
N GLY A 133 0.68 8.50 12.73
CA GLY A 133 2.08 8.38 13.16
C GLY A 133 3.00 7.65 12.17
N SER A 134 2.68 7.72 10.87
CA SER A 134 3.54 7.18 9.82
C SER A 134 4.81 8.01 9.58
N ASP A 135 5.92 7.33 9.33
CA ASP A 135 7.16 7.94 8.93
C ASP A 135 7.08 8.40 7.46
N VAL A 136 6.50 7.56 6.59
CA VAL A 136 6.30 7.87 5.17
C VAL A 136 4.88 7.54 4.76
N LEU A 137 4.19 8.48 4.12
CA LEU A 137 2.89 8.28 3.50
C LEU A 137 3.01 8.51 1.98
N LEU A 138 2.82 7.45 1.19
CA LEU A 138 2.68 7.53 -0.25
C LEU A 138 1.20 7.67 -0.61
N TYR A 139 0.83 8.87 -1.07
CA TYR A 139 -0.50 9.21 -1.53
C TYR A 139 -0.62 8.87 -3.02
N SER A 140 -1.36 7.81 -3.35
CA SER A 140 -1.53 7.32 -4.73
C SER A 140 -2.94 7.54 -5.30
N ASP A 141 -3.79 8.25 -4.57
CA ASP A 141 -5.14 8.58 -5.02
C ASP A 141 -5.12 9.80 -5.94
N PHE A 142 -5.37 9.57 -7.24
CA PHE A 142 -5.38 10.65 -8.24
C PHE A 142 -6.73 11.39 -8.33
N THR A 143 -7.76 10.98 -7.58
CA THR A 143 -9.09 11.61 -7.63
C THR A 143 -9.03 13.09 -7.30
N ALA A 144 -8.24 13.47 -6.30
CA ALA A 144 -8.00 14.86 -5.94
C ALA A 144 -7.36 15.69 -7.07
N CYS A 145 -6.71 15.06 -8.06
CA CYS A 145 -6.13 15.75 -9.21
C CYS A 145 -7.20 16.15 -10.22
N ASN A 146 -8.24 15.33 -10.37
CA ASN A 146 -9.36 15.61 -11.29
C ASN A 146 -10.18 16.83 -10.81
N ASP A 147 -10.31 17.01 -9.49
CA ASP A 147 -10.95 18.20 -8.91
C ASP A 147 -10.24 19.50 -9.31
N VAL A 148 -8.90 19.48 -9.44
CA VAL A 148 -8.08 20.65 -9.81
C VAL A 148 -8.40 21.13 -11.23
N ASP A 149 -8.68 20.21 -12.14
CA ASP A 149 -9.05 20.55 -13.52
C ASP A 149 -10.50 21.05 -13.65
N GLY A 150 -11.40 20.60 -12.77
CA GLY A 150 -12.79 21.06 -12.69
C GLY A 150 -12.96 22.42 -11.99
N GLU A 151 -12.18 22.70 -10.95
CA GLU A 151 -12.23 23.95 -10.17
C GLU A 151 -11.31 25.07 -10.72
N LYS A 152 -10.93 25.04 -12.01
CA LYS A 152 -10.20 26.14 -12.68
C LYS A 152 -10.94 27.49 -12.68
N ASN A 153 -12.20 27.53 -12.28
CA ASN A 153 -13.01 28.75 -12.17
C ASN A 153 -13.04 29.37 -10.76
N ASP A 154 -12.60 28.66 -9.70
CA ASP A 154 -12.65 29.16 -8.32
C ASP A 154 -11.28 29.49 -7.71
N PHE A 155 -10.19 29.17 -8.41
CA PHE A 155 -8.84 29.61 -8.06
C PHE A 155 -8.27 30.52 -9.16
N PRO A 156 -7.96 31.79 -8.87
CA PRO A 156 -7.48 32.69 -9.91
C PRO A 156 -6.10 32.26 -10.43
N PRO A 157 -5.82 32.41 -11.74
CA PRO A 157 -4.55 32.00 -12.33
C PRO A 157 -3.37 32.73 -11.68
N ALA A 158 -2.27 32.02 -11.49
CA ALA A 158 -1.01 32.56 -11.02
C ALA A 158 -0.41 33.55 -12.04
N THR A 159 -0.86 34.81 -11.99
CA THR A 159 -0.11 35.95 -12.53
C THR A 159 0.31 36.83 -11.38
N GLY A 160 1.63 37.04 -11.29
CA GLY A 160 2.30 37.70 -10.17
C GLY A 160 1.63 38.99 -9.73
N SER A 161 1.00 38.95 -8.57
CA SER A 161 0.86 40.10 -7.71
C SER A 161 0.80 39.63 -6.26
N SER A 162 1.46 40.40 -5.41
CA SER A 162 1.65 40.16 -3.99
C SER A 162 0.29 40.12 -3.30
N TYR A 163 -0.22 38.93 -2.97
CA TYR A 163 -1.44 38.80 -2.18
C TYR A 163 -1.13 38.70 -0.69
N SER A 164 -1.84 39.53 0.06
CA SER A 164 -1.81 39.63 1.51
C SER A 164 -2.29 38.34 2.17
N SER A 165 -1.73 38.13 3.36
CA SER A 165 -1.80 36.97 4.22
C SER A 165 -3.18 36.68 4.85
N ASN A 166 -4.24 36.48 4.06
CA ASN A 166 -5.60 36.21 4.60
C ASN A 166 -6.31 34.94 4.10
N ILE A 167 -5.61 33.98 3.48
CA ILE A 167 -6.11 32.60 3.27
C ILE A 167 -5.73 31.69 4.47
N GLY A 168 -5.29 32.28 5.59
CA GLY A 168 -4.89 31.54 6.79
C GLY A 168 -6.06 31.07 7.68
N SER A 169 -7.26 31.62 7.55
CA SER A 169 -8.30 31.46 8.59
C SER A 169 -9.42 30.47 8.29
N CYS A 170 -9.49 29.86 7.10
CA CYS A 170 -10.65 29.03 6.73
C CYS A 170 -10.55 27.57 7.21
N TRP A 171 -9.36 27.11 7.62
CA TRP A 171 -9.08 25.69 7.85
C TRP A 171 -8.59 25.36 9.27
N GLU A 172 -8.74 26.29 10.23
CA GLU A 172 -8.21 26.16 11.60
C GLU A 172 -9.12 25.34 12.53
N THR A 173 -10.37 25.10 12.16
CA THR A 173 -11.29 24.31 12.99
C THR A 173 -12.14 23.41 12.11
N ILE A 174 -11.58 22.27 11.66
CA ILE A 174 -12.36 21.24 10.98
C ILE A 174 -12.69 20.17 12.04
N PRO A 175 -13.95 20.06 12.49
CA PRO A 175 -14.34 19.00 13.40
C PRO A 175 -14.16 17.63 12.73
N GLU A 176 -13.61 16.66 13.46
CA GLU A 176 -13.41 15.28 12.99
C GLU A 176 -14.71 14.62 12.47
N SER A 177 -15.88 15.16 12.83
CA SER A 177 -17.19 14.71 12.36
C SER A 177 -17.50 15.02 10.89
N TRP A 178 -16.71 15.86 10.21
CA TRP A 178 -16.93 16.26 8.81
C TRP A 178 -16.51 15.20 7.77
N LEU A 179 -15.72 14.20 8.16
CA LEU A 179 -15.17 13.25 7.19
C LEU A 179 -16.18 12.17 6.75
N ASP A 180 -17.20 11.88 7.56
CA ASP A 180 -18.01 10.65 7.39
C ASP A 180 -19.44 10.85 6.87
N SER A 181 -20.12 11.98 7.09
CA SER A 181 -21.58 12.06 6.85
C SER A 181 -22.00 12.45 5.43
N ASP A 182 -21.37 13.46 4.84
CA ASP A 182 -22.01 14.19 3.73
C ASP A 182 -21.87 13.46 2.37
N GLU A 183 -20.75 12.77 2.15
CA GLU A 183 -20.49 12.07 0.87
C GLU A 183 -21.39 10.86 0.66
N TYR A 184 -21.67 10.10 1.72
CA TYR A 184 -22.56 8.95 1.63
C TYR A 184 -23.99 9.38 1.25
N SER A 185 -24.49 10.47 1.85
CA SER A 185 -25.81 11.00 1.51
C SER A 185 -25.86 11.53 0.08
N GLU A 186 -24.85 12.29 -0.36
CA GLU A 186 -24.76 12.77 -1.74
C GLU A 186 -24.77 11.61 -2.73
N GLU A 187 -24.03 10.55 -2.44
CA GLU A 187 -23.98 9.37 -3.31
C GLU A 187 -25.33 8.65 -3.37
N MET A 188 -26.02 8.54 -2.24
CA MET A 188 -27.34 7.92 -2.21
C MET A 188 -28.39 8.75 -2.95
N GLU A 189 -28.30 10.09 -2.94
CA GLU A 189 -29.14 10.96 -3.75
C GLU A 189 -28.90 10.75 -5.25
N LYS A 190 -27.64 10.61 -5.67
CA LYS A 190 -27.32 10.26 -7.07
C LYS A 190 -27.86 8.90 -7.46
N VAL A 191 -27.72 7.89 -6.60
CA VAL A 191 -28.27 6.55 -6.84
C VAL A 191 -29.80 6.60 -6.96
N SER A 192 -30.46 7.37 -6.10
CA SER A 192 -31.91 7.59 -6.16
C SER A 192 -32.33 8.25 -7.49
N PHE A 193 -31.57 9.27 -7.93
CA PHE A 193 -31.80 9.91 -9.23
C PHE A 193 -31.64 8.92 -10.38
N ILE A 194 -30.58 8.10 -10.40
CA ILE A 194 -30.39 7.04 -11.39
C ILE A 194 -31.58 6.08 -11.41
N CYS A 195 -32.09 5.68 -10.24
CA CYS A 195 -33.26 4.81 -10.13
C CYS A 195 -34.51 5.47 -10.72
N SER A 196 -34.76 6.75 -10.47
CA SER A 196 -35.88 7.48 -11.09
C SER A 196 -35.79 7.51 -12.62
N CYS A 197 -34.61 7.80 -13.18
CA CYS A 197 -34.43 7.79 -14.64
C CYS A 197 -34.65 6.40 -15.25
N ALA A 198 -34.20 5.34 -14.56
CA ALA A 198 -34.46 3.98 -14.98
C ALA A 198 -35.96 3.65 -14.95
N LEU A 199 -36.67 4.00 -13.87
CA LEU A 199 -38.11 3.78 -13.75
C LEU A 199 -38.93 4.53 -14.81
N ASP A 200 -38.61 5.80 -15.05
CA ASP A 200 -39.27 6.61 -16.08
C ASP A 200 -39.09 5.98 -17.46
N THR A 201 -37.87 5.55 -17.77
CA THR A 201 -37.53 4.85 -19.03
C THR A 201 -38.34 3.57 -19.20
N ILE A 202 -38.42 2.74 -18.16
CA ILE A 202 -39.20 1.51 -18.18
C ILE A 202 -40.70 1.80 -18.34
N SER A 203 -41.20 2.86 -17.69
CA SER A 203 -42.61 3.27 -17.75
C SER A 203 -42.99 3.75 -19.15
N ASP A 204 -42.05 4.39 -19.86
CA ASP A 204 -42.18 4.78 -21.27
C ASP A 204 -42.04 3.60 -22.25
N GLY A 205 -41.78 2.38 -21.75
CA GLY A 205 -41.62 1.16 -22.54
C GLY A 205 -40.24 0.98 -23.16
N GLY A 206 -39.24 1.77 -22.76
CA GLY A 206 -37.84 1.62 -23.17
C GLY A 206 -37.06 0.66 -22.28
N SER A 207 -35.89 0.22 -22.73
CA SER A 207 -34.97 -0.63 -21.95
C SER A 207 -33.80 0.18 -21.39
N VAL A 208 -33.22 -0.29 -20.29
CA VAL A 208 -32.10 0.36 -19.60
C VAL A 208 -30.84 -0.49 -19.70
N LEU A 209 -29.74 0.11 -20.18
CA LEU A 209 -28.43 -0.54 -20.32
C LEU A 209 -27.42 0.10 -19.35
N ILE A 210 -26.82 -0.71 -18.49
CA ILE A 210 -25.89 -0.26 -17.45
C ILE A 210 -24.54 -1.00 -17.59
N PRO A 211 -23.60 -0.48 -18.40
CA PRO A 211 -22.25 -1.01 -18.49
C PRO A 211 -21.39 -0.56 -17.31
N ILE A 212 -21.10 -1.44 -16.36
CA ILE A 212 -20.36 -1.12 -15.13
C ILE A 212 -19.26 -2.13 -14.82
N GLY A 213 -18.08 -1.63 -14.43
CA GLY A 213 -16.90 -2.45 -14.10
C GLY A 213 -16.61 -2.59 -12.61
N ARG A 214 -17.41 -1.93 -11.75
CA ARG A 214 -17.21 -1.84 -10.31
C ARG A 214 -18.27 -2.67 -9.57
N PRO A 215 -17.91 -3.84 -9.00
CA PRO A 215 -18.86 -4.76 -8.40
C PRO A 215 -19.66 -4.15 -7.25
N GLY A 216 -19.03 -3.34 -6.39
CA GLY A 216 -19.72 -2.66 -5.29
C GLY A 216 -20.83 -1.74 -5.79
N VAL A 217 -20.53 -0.89 -6.77
CA VAL A 217 -21.52 0.02 -7.37
C VAL A 217 -22.61 -0.76 -8.12
N MET A 218 -22.25 -1.83 -8.83
CA MET A 218 -23.22 -2.71 -9.49
C MET A 218 -24.22 -3.29 -8.49
N LEU A 219 -23.76 -3.84 -7.36
CA LEU A 219 -24.62 -4.40 -6.32
C LEU A 219 -25.51 -3.32 -5.71
N GLN A 220 -24.98 -2.12 -5.45
CA GLN A 220 -25.75 -1.00 -4.94
C GLN A 220 -26.87 -0.57 -5.90
N LEU A 221 -26.57 -0.43 -7.20
CA LEU A 221 -27.57 -0.07 -8.21
C LEU A 221 -28.61 -1.18 -8.36
N LEU A 222 -28.20 -2.44 -8.40
CA LEU A 222 -29.10 -3.58 -8.49
C LEU A 222 -30.10 -3.60 -7.32
N GLU A 223 -29.61 -3.36 -6.11
CA GLU A 223 -30.46 -3.29 -4.91
C GLU A 223 -31.46 -2.14 -4.98
N ASN A 224 -30.99 -0.91 -5.26
CA ASN A 224 -31.84 0.27 -5.26
C ASN A 224 -32.85 0.29 -6.41
N ILE A 225 -32.46 -0.16 -7.61
CA ILE A 225 -33.37 -0.29 -8.75
C ILE A 225 -34.43 -1.34 -8.47
N SER A 226 -34.05 -2.48 -7.88
CA SER A 226 -35.00 -3.52 -7.48
C SER A 226 -36.06 -3.00 -6.51
N LEU A 227 -35.65 -2.31 -5.45
CA LEU A 227 -36.56 -1.71 -4.47
C LEU A 227 -37.49 -0.67 -5.12
N SER A 228 -36.95 0.10 -6.06
CA SER A 228 -37.68 1.12 -6.81
C SER A 228 -38.74 0.50 -7.74
N LEU A 229 -38.41 -0.60 -8.42
CA LEU A 229 -39.35 -1.37 -9.25
C LEU A 229 -40.50 -1.96 -8.41
N GLU A 230 -40.19 -2.52 -7.25
CA GLU A 230 -41.19 -3.10 -6.34
C GLU A 230 -42.14 -2.06 -5.78
N SER A 231 -41.62 -0.92 -5.33
CA SER A 231 -42.45 0.18 -4.84
C SER A 231 -43.37 0.77 -5.92
N SER A 232 -42.93 0.72 -7.18
CA SER A 232 -43.70 1.19 -8.34
C SER A 232 -44.61 0.10 -8.94
N ASN A 233 -44.63 -1.11 -8.37
CA ASN A 233 -45.34 -2.28 -8.88
C ASN A 233 -45.02 -2.65 -10.34
N LEU A 234 -43.83 -2.31 -10.82
CA LEU A 234 -43.36 -2.65 -12.17
C LEU A 234 -42.72 -4.04 -12.16
N LYS A 235 -43.19 -4.91 -13.06
CA LYS A 235 -42.68 -6.29 -13.19
C LYS A 235 -41.87 -6.41 -14.47
N VAL A 236 -40.60 -6.06 -14.37
CA VAL A 236 -39.66 -6.02 -15.50
C VAL A 236 -38.46 -6.92 -15.20
N PRO A 237 -37.99 -7.73 -16.17
CA PRO A 237 -36.84 -8.59 -15.96
C PRO A 237 -35.54 -7.77 -15.87
N ILE A 238 -34.68 -8.19 -14.95
CA ILE A 238 -33.32 -7.68 -14.83
C ILE A 238 -32.38 -8.77 -15.33
N TYR A 239 -31.50 -8.45 -16.29
CA TYR A 239 -30.48 -9.36 -16.78
C TYR A 239 -29.10 -8.92 -16.28
N PHE A 240 -28.30 -9.89 -15.84
CA PHE A 240 -26.87 -9.69 -15.60
C PHE A 240 -26.09 -10.59 -16.57
N VAL A 241 -25.42 -9.96 -17.53
CA VAL A 241 -24.69 -10.65 -18.60
C VAL A 241 -23.19 -10.42 -18.43
N SER A 242 -22.47 -11.43 -17.96
CA SER A 242 -21.01 -11.44 -17.84
C SER A 242 -20.53 -12.88 -17.79
N SER A 243 -19.32 -13.15 -18.29
CA SER A 243 -18.79 -14.51 -18.26
C SER A 243 -18.50 -15.01 -16.85
N VAL A 244 -18.43 -14.12 -15.87
CA VAL A 244 -18.18 -14.42 -14.45
C VAL A 244 -19.32 -13.94 -13.54
N ALA A 245 -20.51 -13.72 -14.10
CA ALA A 245 -21.63 -13.12 -13.39
C ALA A 245 -22.10 -13.95 -12.18
N GLU A 246 -22.17 -15.29 -12.33
CA GLU A 246 -22.61 -16.20 -11.27
C GLU A 246 -21.58 -16.22 -10.12
N GLU A 247 -20.30 -16.25 -10.46
CA GLU A 247 -19.18 -16.24 -9.52
C GLU A 247 -19.10 -14.90 -8.76
N LEU A 248 -19.28 -13.77 -9.43
CA LEU A 248 -19.31 -12.44 -8.80
C LEU A 248 -20.43 -12.34 -7.76
N LEU A 249 -21.65 -12.78 -8.11
CA LEU A 249 -22.78 -12.76 -7.18
C LEU A 249 -22.58 -13.73 -6.01
N ALA A 250 -21.96 -14.90 -6.25
CA ALA A 250 -21.63 -15.84 -5.18
C ALA A 250 -20.59 -15.24 -4.23
N PHE A 251 -19.53 -14.63 -4.76
CA PHE A 251 -18.42 -14.07 -3.98
C PHE A 251 -18.84 -12.87 -3.12
N SER A 252 -19.83 -12.09 -3.55
CA SER A 252 -20.39 -10.99 -2.77
C SER A 252 -20.85 -11.41 -1.36
N SER A 253 -21.23 -12.68 -1.19
CA SER A 253 -21.82 -13.20 0.06
C SER A 253 -20.87 -14.07 0.88
N ILE A 254 -19.61 -14.26 0.44
CA ILE A 254 -18.66 -15.17 1.11
C ILE A 254 -18.02 -14.55 2.35
N ILE A 255 -17.66 -13.27 2.28
CA ILE A 255 -16.88 -12.59 3.33
C ILE A 255 -17.68 -11.38 3.86
N PRO A 256 -18.67 -11.60 4.73
CA PRO A 256 -19.50 -10.52 5.27
C PRO A 256 -18.68 -9.51 6.09
N GLU A 257 -17.58 -9.94 6.73
CA GLU A 257 -16.70 -9.05 7.49
C GLU A 257 -16.00 -7.95 6.67
N TRP A 258 -16.04 -8.03 5.32
CA TRP A 258 -15.49 -7.00 4.43
C TRP A 258 -16.55 -6.05 3.87
N LEU A 259 -17.81 -6.24 4.27
CA LEU A 259 -18.92 -5.41 3.86
C LEU A 259 -19.11 -4.21 4.79
N SER A 260 -20.00 -3.29 4.42
CA SER A 260 -20.37 -2.14 5.24
C SER A 260 -21.02 -2.56 6.56
N SER A 261 -20.98 -1.69 7.58
CA SER A 261 -21.59 -1.97 8.89
C SER A 261 -23.08 -2.31 8.78
N GLN A 262 -23.81 -1.62 7.90
CA GLN A 262 -25.23 -1.88 7.65
C GLN A 262 -25.47 -3.31 7.13
N LEU A 263 -24.63 -3.79 6.21
CA LEU A 263 -24.72 -5.14 5.67
C LEU A 263 -24.30 -6.20 6.70
N GLN A 264 -23.30 -5.90 7.53
CA GLN A 264 -22.92 -6.76 8.66
C GLN A 264 -24.06 -6.89 9.69
N GLU A 265 -24.78 -5.82 9.98
CA GLU A 265 -25.96 -5.84 10.86
C GLU A 265 -27.12 -6.66 10.26
N ARG A 266 -27.36 -6.56 8.95
CA ARG A 266 -28.33 -7.41 8.24
C ARG A 266 -27.96 -8.89 8.36
N PHE A 267 -26.68 -9.22 8.16
CA PHE A 267 -26.20 -10.59 8.34
C PHE A 267 -26.40 -11.09 9.78
N CYS A 268 -26.04 -10.29 10.77
CA CYS A 268 -26.21 -10.63 12.19
C CYS A 268 -27.69 -10.82 12.57
N SER A 269 -28.61 -10.13 11.89
CA SER A 269 -30.06 -10.27 12.08
C SER A 269 -30.70 -11.40 11.24
N GLY A 270 -29.89 -12.17 10.50
CA GLY A 270 -30.36 -13.29 9.68
C GLY A 270 -31.07 -12.87 8.38
N GLN A 271 -30.94 -11.61 7.99
CA GLN A 271 -31.44 -11.10 6.71
C GLN A 271 -30.43 -11.39 5.59
N PRO A 272 -30.88 -11.56 4.33
CA PRO A 272 -29.97 -11.67 3.21
C PRO A 272 -29.13 -10.39 3.07
N LEU A 273 -27.83 -10.55 2.81
CA LEU A 273 -26.91 -9.44 2.61
C LEU A 273 -27.36 -8.53 1.47
N PHE A 274 -27.67 -9.14 0.33
CA PHE A 274 -28.06 -8.45 -0.89
C PHE A 274 -29.35 -9.01 -1.46
N THR A 275 -30.11 -8.17 -2.16
CA THR A 275 -31.42 -8.51 -2.73
C THR A 275 -31.35 -9.45 -3.93
N HIS A 276 -30.19 -9.57 -4.59
CA HIS A 276 -30.03 -10.47 -5.75
C HIS A 276 -30.34 -11.94 -5.43
N ILE A 277 -30.18 -12.35 -4.17
CA ILE A 277 -30.55 -13.68 -3.69
C ILE A 277 -32.06 -13.89 -3.81
N GLN A 278 -32.86 -12.93 -3.36
CA GLN A 278 -34.32 -12.96 -3.45
C GLN A 278 -34.77 -12.86 -4.91
N LEU A 279 -34.18 -11.94 -5.68
CA LEU A 279 -34.53 -11.75 -7.09
C LEU A 279 -34.25 -12.97 -7.96
N SER A 280 -33.18 -13.70 -7.67
CA SER A 280 -32.86 -14.97 -8.34
C SER A 280 -33.92 -16.03 -8.04
N ASN A 281 -34.34 -16.15 -6.77
CA ASN A 281 -35.38 -17.09 -6.35
C ASN A 281 -36.75 -16.76 -6.97
N GLU A 282 -37.09 -15.47 -7.08
CA GLU A 282 -38.33 -14.99 -7.68
C GLU A 282 -38.32 -15.00 -9.22
N LYS A 283 -37.21 -15.41 -9.85
CA LYS A 283 -37.00 -15.37 -11.31
C LYS A 283 -37.21 -13.97 -11.90
N LYS A 284 -36.82 -12.93 -11.15
CA LYS A 284 -36.76 -11.53 -11.60
C LYS A 284 -35.38 -11.16 -12.14
N LEU A 285 -34.32 -11.75 -11.56
CA LEU A 285 -32.93 -11.60 -11.99
C LEU A 285 -32.49 -12.81 -12.82
N PHE A 286 -32.10 -12.56 -14.07
CA PHE A 286 -31.62 -13.56 -15.01
C PHE A 286 -30.12 -13.40 -15.24
N VAL A 287 -29.35 -14.35 -14.73
CA VAL A 287 -27.90 -14.36 -14.87
C VAL A 287 -27.50 -15.23 -16.07
N SER A 288 -26.69 -14.67 -16.95
CA SER A 288 -26.21 -15.33 -18.17
C SER A 288 -24.73 -15.08 -18.41
N ARG A 289 -24.03 -16.12 -18.89
CA ARG A 289 -22.61 -16.04 -19.25
C ARG A 289 -22.35 -15.19 -20.51
N ALA A 290 -23.30 -15.19 -21.43
CA ALA A 290 -23.18 -14.50 -22.72
C ALA A 290 -24.56 -14.20 -23.34
N ILE A 291 -24.61 -13.19 -24.23
CA ILE A 291 -25.81 -12.80 -24.97
C ILE A 291 -26.28 -13.93 -25.90
N HIS A 292 -25.34 -14.62 -26.56
CA HIS A 292 -25.65 -15.69 -27.50
C HIS A 292 -26.00 -17.03 -26.83
N SER A 293 -26.08 -17.07 -25.49
CA SER A 293 -26.46 -18.29 -24.78
C SER A 293 -27.93 -18.62 -25.00
N SER A 294 -28.26 -19.91 -25.14
CA SER A 294 -29.65 -20.37 -25.29
C SER A 294 -30.53 -19.96 -24.12
N LYS A 295 -29.99 -19.98 -22.90
CA LYS A 295 -30.67 -19.53 -21.67
C LYS A 295 -31.10 -18.06 -21.79
N PHE A 296 -30.20 -17.19 -22.24
CA PHE A 296 -30.52 -15.78 -22.42
C PHE A 296 -31.59 -15.56 -23.49
N LEU A 297 -31.36 -16.11 -24.69
CA LEU A 297 -32.25 -15.90 -25.84
C LEU A 297 -33.68 -16.41 -25.61
N THR A 298 -33.85 -17.52 -24.88
CA THR A 298 -35.18 -18.04 -24.53
C THR A 298 -35.90 -17.23 -23.45
N SER A 299 -35.14 -16.54 -22.59
CA SER A 299 -35.66 -15.73 -21.50
C SER A 299 -35.84 -14.25 -21.85
N TRP A 300 -35.34 -13.79 -23.00
CA TRP A 300 -35.29 -12.38 -23.39
C TRP A 300 -36.69 -11.76 -23.55
N GLN A 301 -36.92 -10.64 -22.87
CA GLN A 301 -38.16 -9.86 -22.89
C GLN A 301 -37.82 -8.37 -22.78
N GLU A 302 -38.56 -7.51 -23.48
CA GLU A 302 -38.42 -6.05 -23.43
C GLU A 302 -39.78 -5.41 -23.07
N PRO A 303 -39.83 -4.32 -22.29
CA PRO A 303 -38.69 -3.56 -21.73
C PRO A 303 -37.94 -4.35 -20.65
N CYS A 304 -36.64 -4.07 -20.50
CA CYS A 304 -35.79 -4.73 -19.50
C CYS A 304 -34.66 -3.84 -18.97
N ILE A 305 -34.00 -4.30 -17.91
CA ILE A 305 -32.79 -3.67 -17.38
C ILE A 305 -31.63 -4.64 -17.53
N VAL A 306 -30.52 -4.21 -18.14
CA VAL A 306 -29.35 -5.07 -18.37
C VAL A 306 -28.10 -4.47 -17.72
N PHE A 307 -27.54 -5.22 -16.77
CA PHE A 307 -26.19 -5.01 -16.26
C PHE A 307 -25.20 -5.83 -17.08
N CYS A 308 -24.11 -5.22 -17.54
CA CYS A 308 -23.07 -5.94 -18.27
C CYS A 308 -21.69 -5.24 -18.17
N PRO A 309 -20.60 -5.94 -18.49
CA PRO A 309 -19.31 -5.33 -18.83
C PRO A 309 -19.30 -4.96 -20.33
N HIS A 310 -18.38 -4.12 -20.83
CA HIS A 310 -17.34 -3.35 -20.16
C HIS A 310 -17.62 -1.85 -20.33
N TRP A 311 -17.43 -1.05 -19.29
CA TRP A 311 -17.66 0.41 -19.24
C TRP A 311 -16.96 1.21 -20.37
N SER A 312 -15.94 0.64 -21.03
CA SER A 312 -15.31 1.24 -22.22
C SER A 312 -16.22 1.39 -23.45
N LEU A 313 -17.29 0.60 -23.56
CA LEU A 313 -18.14 0.44 -24.77
C LEU A 313 -17.39 -0.10 -26.01
N ARG A 314 -16.33 -0.89 -25.81
CA ARG A 314 -15.47 -1.39 -26.90
C ARG A 314 -15.44 -2.90 -27.05
N LEU A 315 -15.78 -3.62 -26.00
CA LEU A 315 -15.74 -5.08 -25.95
C LEU A 315 -16.87 -5.62 -25.08
N GLY A 316 -17.24 -6.87 -25.35
CA GLY A 316 -18.23 -7.62 -24.59
C GLY A 316 -19.68 -7.30 -24.93
N PRO A 317 -20.60 -7.77 -24.08
CA PRO A 317 -22.05 -7.72 -24.30
C PRO A 317 -22.58 -6.31 -24.66
N VAL A 318 -22.03 -5.28 -24.03
CA VAL A 318 -22.46 -3.90 -24.22
C VAL A 318 -22.45 -3.44 -25.68
N VAL A 319 -21.51 -3.91 -26.51
CA VAL A 319 -21.40 -3.49 -27.91
C VAL A 319 -22.60 -3.97 -28.72
N HIS A 320 -23.00 -5.22 -28.51
CA HIS A 320 -24.15 -5.82 -29.20
C HIS A 320 -25.47 -5.21 -28.72
N LEU A 321 -25.62 -4.96 -27.42
CA LEU A 321 -26.82 -4.35 -26.85
C LEU A 321 -26.96 -2.88 -27.29
N LEU A 322 -25.86 -2.13 -27.36
CA LEU A 322 -25.88 -0.78 -27.91
C LEU A 322 -26.23 -0.75 -29.40
N GLN A 323 -25.71 -1.69 -30.20
CA GLN A 323 -26.10 -1.77 -31.61
C GLN A 323 -27.60 -2.05 -31.79
N HIS A 324 -28.22 -2.79 -30.85
CA HIS A 324 -29.65 -3.08 -30.86
C HIS A 324 -30.49 -1.86 -30.44
N TRP A 325 -30.08 -1.15 -29.39
CA TRP A 325 -30.87 -0.05 -28.81
C TRP A 325 -30.48 1.37 -29.24
N CYS A 326 -29.37 1.58 -29.96
CA CYS A 326 -28.89 2.93 -30.28
C CYS A 326 -29.91 3.80 -31.05
N ALA A 327 -30.77 3.18 -31.87
CA ALA A 327 -31.79 3.86 -32.64
C ALA A 327 -33.12 4.08 -31.88
N ASP A 328 -33.28 3.48 -30.69
CA ASP A 328 -34.50 3.59 -29.89
C ASP A 328 -34.47 4.82 -28.97
N PRO A 329 -35.33 5.84 -29.19
CA PRO A 329 -35.36 7.05 -28.35
C PRO A 329 -35.93 6.83 -26.95
N ASN A 330 -36.61 5.70 -26.72
CA ASN A 330 -37.19 5.39 -25.41
C ASN A 330 -36.17 4.74 -24.47
N SER A 331 -35.17 4.05 -25.02
CA SER A 331 -34.14 3.36 -24.23
C SER A 331 -33.09 4.32 -23.64
N LEU A 332 -32.46 3.88 -22.54
CA LEU A 332 -31.50 4.65 -21.74
C LEU A 332 -30.19 3.90 -21.56
N LEU A 333 -29.07 4.56 -21.85
CA LEU A 333 -27.73 4.14 -21.49
C LEU A 333 -27.30 4.89 -20.23
N ILE A 334 -26.94 4.16 -19.17
CA ILE A 334 -26.41 4.72 -17.93
C ILE A 334 -24.93 4.37 -17.85
N ILE A 335 -24.05 5.36 -17.96
CA ILE A 335 -22.61 5.16 -18.03
C ILE A 335 -21.86 5.98 -17.00
N GLU A 336 -20.83 5.37 -16.41
CA GLU A 336 -19.91 6.05 -15.52
C GLU A 336 -19.14 7.17 -16.26
N GLU A 337 -19.02 8.33 -15.62
CA GLU A 337 -18.36 9.52 -16.15
C GLU A 337 -16.91 9.21 -16.58
N ARG A 338 -16.53 9.72 -17.76
CA ARG A 338 -15.23 9.49 -18.37
C ARG A 338 -14.78 10.71 -19.19
N ALA A 339 -13.48 10.90 -19.29
CA ALA A 339 -12.89 12.05 -19.98
C ALA A 339 -13.30 12.18 -21.47
N ASP A 340 -13.56 11.07 -22.18
CA ASP A 340 -13.93 11.12 -23.61
C ASP A 340 -15.11 10.20 -23.95
N ILE A 341 -16.29 10.56 -23.46
CA ILE A 341 -17.55 9.87 -23.78
C ILE A 341 -17.96 10.04 -25.24
N LYS A 342 -17.68 11.20 -25.84
CA LYS A 342 -18.03 11.46 -27.25
C LYS A 342 -17.32 10.47 -28.15
N LEU A 343 -16.00 10.32 -27.99
CA LEU A 343 -15.23 9.31 -28.73
C LEU A 343 -15.76 7.89 -28.47
N ALA A 344 -16.24 7.59 -27.25
CA ALA A 344 -16.90 6.32 -26.92
C ALA A 344 -18.08 6.02 -27.84
N LEU A 345 -18.94 7.01 -28.03
CA LEU A 345 -20.24 6.85 -28.68
C LEU A 345 -20.16 6.97 -30.20
N LEU A 346 -19.09 7.56 -30.76
CA LEU A 346 -18.90 7.73 -32.21
C LEU A 346 -19.23 6.48 -33.06
N PRO A 347 -18.84 5.24 -32.69
CA PRO A 347 -19.14 4.06 -33.51
C PRO A 347 -20.64 3.72 -33.61
N PHE A 348 -21.47 4.33 -32.75
CA PHE A 348 -22.90 4.09 -32.66
C PHE A 348 -23.74 5.26 -33.18
N GLU A 349 -23.11 6.29 -33.74
CA GLU A 349 -23.83 7.40 -34.38
C GLU A 349 -24.41 6.99 -35.75
N PRO A 350 -25.60 7.50 -36.14
CA PRO A 350 -26.49 8.35 -35.35
C PRO A 350 -27.20 7.58 -34.23
N MET A 351 -27.24 8.17 -33.03
CA MET A 351 -27.85 7.58 -31.83
C MET A 351 -29.04 8.43 -31.37
N SER A 352 -30.21 7.78 -31.23
CA SER A 352 -31.43 8.38 -30.64
C SER A 352 -31.60 8.01 -29.17
N MET A 353 -30.94 6.93 -28.72
CA MET A 353 -30.94 6.46 -27.34
C MET A 353 -30.50 7.56 -26.36
N LYS A 354 -31.20 7.70 -25.24
CA LYS A 354 -30.85 8.65 -24.19
C LYS A 354 -29.57 8.17 -23.49
N VAL A 355 -28.69 9.10 -23.12
CA VAL A 355 -27.46 8.79 -22.37
C VAL A 355 -27.44 9.59 -21.07
N LEU A 356 -27.41 8.89 -19.95
CA LEU A 356 -27.19 9.43 -18.62
C LEU A 356 -25.76 9.14 -18.18
N GLN A 357 -24.99 10.19 -17.91
CA GLN A 357 -23.68 10.08 -17.30
C GLN A 357 -23.79 10.22 -15.79
N CYS A 358 -23.17 9.32 -15.05
CA CYS A 358 -23.16 9.33 -13.59
C CYS A 358 -21.73 9.27 -13.05
N SER A 359 -21.47 10.03 -12.00
CA SER A 359 -20.23 9.96 -11.23
C SER A 359 -20.50 9.33 -9.88
N PHE A 360 -19.71 8.32 -9.57
CA PHE A 360 -19.74 7.68 -8.27
C PHE A 360 -18.48 8.07 -7.49
N ILE A 361 -18.53 7.90 -6.17
CA ILE A 361 -17.34 8.11 -5.35
C ILE A 361 -16.22 7.14 -5.79
N SER A 362 -15.03 7.69 -6.05
CA SER A 362 -13.87 6.96 -6.60
C SER A 362 -12.56 7.22 -5.86
N GLY A 363 -12.60 8.01 -4.78
CA GLY A 363 -11.44 8.32 -3.95
C GLY A 363 -11.66 9.53 -3.06
N ILE A 364 -10.57 10.04 -2.49
CA ILE A 364 -10.55 11.18 -1.58
C ILE A 364 -10.49 12.48 -2.40
N LYS A 365 -11.57 13.27 -2.32
CA LYS A 365 -11.63 14.63 -2.90
C LYS A 365 -10.58 15.56 -2.28
N LEU A 366 -10.13 16.56 -3.02
CA LEU A 366 -9.08 17.50 -2.56
C LEU A 366 -9.44 18.18 -1.22
N LYS A 367 -10.72 18.53 -1.04
CA LYS A 367 -11.26 19.14 0.19
C LYS A 367 -11.11 18.27 1.44
N LYS A 368 -11.07 16.94 1.30
CA LYS A 368 -10.89 15.97 2.39
C LYS A 368 -9.46 15.44 2.51
N ALA A 369 -8.68 15.46 1.43
CA ALA A 369 -7.28 15.03 1.43
C ALA A 369 -6.43 15.87 2.40
N ILE A 370 -6.59 17.19 2.40
CA ILE A 370 -5.84 18.09 3.29
C ILE A 370 -6.16 17.84 4.78
N PRO A 371 -7.44 17.80 5.21
CA PRO A 371 -7.82 17.40 6.56
C PRO A 371 -7.28 16.03 6.98
N LEU A 372 -7.32 15.04 6.09
CA LEU A 372 -6.76 13.71 6.36
C LEU A 372 -5.27 13.80 6.69
N LEU A 373 -4.48 14.47 5.86
CA LEU A 373 -3.04 14.65 6.10
C LEU A 373 -2.75 15.41 7.41
N LYS A 374 -3.63 16.34 7.80
CA LYS A 374 -3.56 17.03 9.10
C LYS A 374 -3.80 16.09 10.28
N ILE A 375 -4.68 15.10 10.16
CA ILE A 375 -4.95 14.13 11.22
C ILE A 375 -3.79 13.13 11.32
N LEU A 376 -3.33 12.61 10.18
CA LEU A 376 -2.31 11.57 10.14
C LEU A 376 -0.92 12.04 10.61
N GLN A 377 -0.60 13.34 10.44
CA GLN A 377 0.70 13.96 10.78
C GLN A 377 1.93 13.09 10.42
N PRO A 378 2.05 12.62 9.17
CA PRO A 378 3.21 11.82 8.76
C PRO A 378 4.50 12.64 8.77
N LYS A 379 5.69 12.02 8.86
CA LYS A 379 6.97 12.78 8.76
C LYS A 379 7.29 13.21 7.33
N HIS A 380 7.06 12.32 6.37
CA HIS A 380 7.25 12.53 4.94
C HIS A 380 5.99 12.13 4.18
N VAL A 381 5.58 12.96 3.21
CA VAL A 381 4.46 12.69 2.32
C VAL A 381 4.96 12.69 0.88
N LEU A 382 4.64 11.66 0.12
CA LEU A 382 4.86 11.57 -1.32
C LEU A 382 3.52 11.72 -2.03
N VAL A 383 3.40 12.71 -2.91
CA VAL A 383 2.16 13.05 -3.64
C VAL A 383 2.44 13.22 -5.13
N PRO A 384 1.43 13.04 -6.00
CA PRO A 384 1.55 13.38 -7.42
C PRO A 384 1.93 14.86 -7.62
N GLU A 385 2.71 15.17 -8.65
CA GLU A 385 3.14 16.54 -8.98
C GLU A 385 1.96 17.51 -9.16
N SER A 386 0.82 17.03 -9.67
CA SER A 386 -0.42 17.79 -9.83
C SER A 386 -0.98 18.35 -8.51
N LEU A 387 -0.73 17.70 -7.37
CA LEU A 387 -1.21 18.14 -6.05
C LEU A 387 -0.25 19.09 -5.34
N ARG A 388 0.96 19.28 -5.86
CA ARG A 388 2.00 20.14 -5.30
C ARG A 388 1.52 21.56 -4.95
N PRO A 389 0.86 22.33 -5.85
CA PRO A 389 0.47 23.71 -5.54
C PRO A 389 -0.52 23.77 -4.36
N HIS A 390 -1.48 22.84 -4.30
CA HIS A 390 -2.51 22.81 -3.27
C HIS A 390 -1.95 22.47 -1.88
N ILE A 391 -1.02 21.53 -1.82
CA ILE A 391 -0.40 21.12 -0.55
C ILE A 391 0.61 22.19 -0.08
N SER A 392 1.35 22.79 -1.01
CA SER A 392 2.34 23.83 -0.68
C SER A 392 1.70 25.10 -0.07
N CYS A 393 0.48 25.44 -0.48
CA CYS A 393 -0.28 26.58 0.06
C CYS A 393 -0.56 26.48 1.56
N TRP A 394 -0.54 25.27 2.14
CA TRP A 394 -0.90 25.03 3.53
C TRP A 394 0.30 25.15 4.50
N ASN A 395 1.55 25.23 4.03
CA ASN A 395 2.75 25.18 4.89
C ASN A 395 2.70 24.02 5.90
N PRO A 396 2.70 22.75 5.41
CA PRO A 396 2.64 21.58 6.28
C PRO A 396 3.84 21.54 7.23
N LYS A 397 3.62 21.00 8.44
CA LYS A 397 4.70 20.75 9.42
C LYS A 397 5.60 19.58 9.05
N PHE A 398 5.25 18.85 7.99
CA PHE A 398 5.94 17.66 7.51
C PHE A 398 6.58 17.90 6.14
N SER A 399 7.50 17.02 5.76
CA SER A 399 8.20 17.13 4.48
C SER A 399 7.33 16.61 3.34
N VAL A 400 7.18 17.40 2.28
CA VAL A 400 6.41 17.01 1.09
C VAL A 400 7.36 16.77 -0.07
N HIS A 401 7.21 15.61 -0.70
CA HIS A 401 7.93 15.20 -1.91
C HIS A 401 6.89 14.96 -2.99
N CYS A 402 7.20 15.34 -4.23
CA CYS A 402 6.32 15.15 -5.36
C CYS A 402 6.91 14.13 -6.32
N PHE A 403 6.08 13.27 -6.89
CA PHE A 403 6.48 12.27 -7.88
C PHE A 403 5.81 12.49 -9.23
N SER A 404 6.57 12.18 -10.26
CA SER A 404 6.11 12.10 -11.64
C SER A 404 6.51 10.76 -12.26
N GLU A 405 5.97 10.47 -13.44
CA GLU A 405 6.23 9.21 -14.14
C GLU A 405 7.73 9.03 -14.41
N ASN A 406 8.21 7.80 -14.26
CA ASN A 406 9.61 7.41 -14.49
C ASN A 406 10.68 8.09 -13.60
N GLU A 407 10.28 8.77 -12.52
CA GLU A 407 11.22 9.37 -11.57
C GLU A 407 11.42 8.51 -10.31
N THR A 408 12.68 8.44 -9.84
CA THR A 408 13.03 7.79 -8.56
C THR A 408 13.20 8.85 -7.48
N ILE A 409 12.45 8.72 -6.39
CA ILE A 409 12.54 9.63 -5.25
C ILE A 409 13.29 8.99 -4.10
N VAL A 410 14.27 9.74 -3.57
CA VAL A 410 15.00 9.35 -2.37
C VAL A 410 14.35 9.98 -1.15
N VAL A 411 13.70 9.14 -0.35
CA VAL A 411 13.15 9.56 0.96
C VAL A 411 14.27 9.56 2.01
N PRO A 412 14.37 10.60 2.87
CA PRO A 412 15.38 10.66 3.93
C PRO A 412 15.34 9.45 4.87
N LYS A 413 16.48 9.16 5.52
CA LYS A 413 16.56 8.08 6.53
C LYS A 413 15.62 8.37 7.70
N LEU A 414 14.67 7.46 7.93
CA LEU A 414 13.59 7.60 8.92
C LEU A 414 14.09 7.51 10.37
N LYS A 415 14.93 6.52 10.68
CA LYS A 415 15.60 6.36 11.98
C LYS A 415 17.09 6.03 11.83
N THR A 416 17.92 6.73 12.62
CA THR A 416 19.37 6.47 12.73
C THR A 416 19.65 5.26 13.62
N PHE A 417 18.81 5.06 14.63
CA PHE A 417 18.89 3.96 15.60
C PHE A 417 17.58 3.19 15.54
N ALA A 418 17.66 1.86 15.56
CA ALA A 418 16.50 1.01 15.61
C ALA A 418 16.34 0.43 17.01
N ASP A 419 15.08 0.26 17.41
CA ASP A 419 14.74 -0.39 18.67
C ASP A 419 15.13 -1.88 18.57
N MET A 420 15.71 -2.41 19.63
CA MET A 420 16.20 -3.80 19.69
C MET A 420 15.69 -4.47 20.96
N ASP A 421 15.03 -5.61 20.78
CA ASP A 421 14.54 -6.45 21.87
C ASP A 421 15.67 -7.37 22.33
N ILE A 422 15.94 -7.39 23.64
CA ILE A 422 16.90 -8.33 24.24
C ILE A 422 16.12 -9.54 24.74
N ALA A 423 16.51 -10.74 24.33
CA ALA A 423 15.89 -11.96 24.80
C ALA A 423 16.07 -12.13 26.33
N MET A 424 15.04 -12.68 26.99
CA MET A 424 14.96 -12.78 28.45
C MET A 424 16.11 -13.58 29.07
N ASP A 425 16.57 -14.62 28.38
CA ASP A 425 17.72 -15.44 28.75
C ASP A 425 19.01 -14.60 28.82
N MET A 426 19.28 -13.74 27.84
CA MET A 426 20.42 -12.82 27.89
C MET A 426 20.28 -11.71 28.92
N ALA A 427 19.06 -11.20 29.12
CA ALA A 427 18.80 -10.17 30.12
C ALA A 427 19.19 -10.66 31.53
N SER A 428 19.03 -11.96 31.79
CA SER A 428 19.45 -12.58 33.05
C SER A 428 20.98 -12.66 33.20
N GLU A 429 21.74 -12.96 32.15
CA GLU A 429 23.22 -12.95 32.18
C GLU A 429 23.76 -11.52 32.39
N LEU A 430 23.12 -10.51 31.79
CA LEU A 430 23.51 -9.11 31.96
C LEU A 430 23.47 -8.64 33.41
N LEU A 431 22.48 -9.11 34.19
CA LEU A 431 22.36 -8.77 35.61
C LEU A 431 23.48 -9.39 36.45
N ILE A 432 23.94 -10.59 36.06
CA ILE A 432 24.97 -11.36 36.79
C ILE A 432 26.36 -10.76 36.54
N ASP A 433 26.67 -10.36 35.31
CA ASP A 433 28.01 -9.89 34.90
C ASP A 433 28.23 -8.38 35.06
N THR A 434 27.34 -7.69 35.77
CA THR A 434 27.43 -6.24 35.99
C THR A 434 28.60 -5.88 36.92
N LYS A 435 29.54 -5.06 36.46
CA LYS A 435 30.66 -4.53 37.26
C LYS A 435 30.53 -3.03 37.46
N MET A 436 30.84 -2.56 38.67
CA MET A 436 30.87 -1.13 39.00
C MET A 436 32.22 -0.52 38.61
N ILE A 437 32.19 0.42 37.67
CA ILE A 437 33.38 1.17 37.23
C ILE A 437 33.05 2.66 37.29
N GLN A 438 33.83 3.43 38.04
CA GLN A 438 33.67 4.89 38.19
C GLN A 438 32.22 5.35 38.53
N GLY A 439 31.53 4.58 39.38
CA GLY A 439 30.15 4.91 39.80
C GLY A 439 29.06 4.54 38.79
N LYS A 440 29.40 3.87 37.68
CA LYS A 440 28.43 3.34 36.71
C LYS A 440 28.47 1.81 36.69
N ASN A 441 27.28 1.20 36.63
CA ASN A 441 27.12 -0.24 36.39
C ASN A 441 27.35 -0.53 34.90
N ILE A 442 28.34 -1.36 34.59
CA ILE A 442 28.68 -1.76 33.23
C ILE A 442 28.54 -3.28 33.12
N ALA A 443 27.73 -3.74 32.16
CA ALA A 443 27.57 -5.14 31.82
C ALA A 443 27.91 -5.36 30.34
N ARG A 444 28.49 -6.51 30.02
CA ARG A 444 28.84 -6.88 28.64
C ARG A 444 27.71 -7.73 28.04
N LEU A 445 27.06 -7.22 27.00
CA LEU A 445 26.14 -8.03 26.18
C LEU A 445 26.91 -8.63 24.99
N LYS A 446 26.93 -9.96 24.89
CA LYS A 446 27.43 -10.66 23.69
C LYS A 446 26.31 -11.53 23.13
N GLY A 447 25.99 -11.33 21.86
CA GLY A 447 24.82 -11.94 21.24
C GLY A 447 24.88 -12.05 19.73
N GLU A 448 23.97 -12.85 19.19
CA GLU A 448 23.62 -12.83 17.78
C GLU A 448 22.45 -11.87 17.58
N LEU A 449 22.57 -10.99 16.58
CA LEU A 449 21.52 -10.05 16.19
C LEU A 449 20.70 -10.68 15.07
N LEU A 450 19.45 -11.00 15.35
CA LEU A 450 18.48 -11.51 14.39
C LEU A 450 17.46 -10.43 14.03
N ILE A 451 16.85 -10.57 12.87
CA ILE A 451 15.66 -9.79 12.50
C ILE A 451 14.51 -10.77 12.43
N GLU A 452 13.59 -10.66 13.38
CA GLU A 452 12.39 -11.48 13.47
C GLU A 452 11.18 -10.57 13.59
N HIS A 453 10.13 -10.87 12.83
CA HIS A 453 8.86 -10.14 12.86
C HIS A 453 9.02 -8.62 12.67
N GLY A 454 9.94 -8.20 11.80
CA GLY A 454 10.19 -6.78 11.54
C GLY A 454 10.86 -6.02 12.68
N LYS A 455 11.45 -6.73 13.65
CA LYS A 455 12.18 -6.14 14.79
C LYS A 455 13.58 -6.73 14.92
N TYR A 456 14.51 -5.94 15.45
CA TYR A 456 15.82 -6.44 15.84
C TYR A 456 15.69 -7.19 17.16
N ARG A 457 16.21 -8.41 17.21
CA ARG A 457 16.24 -9.22 18.43
C ARG A 457 17.66 -9.71 18.70
N CYS A 458 18.15 -9.44 19.90
CA CYS A 458 19.42 -9.98 20.37
C CYS A 458 19.17 -11.29 21.13
N VAL A 459 19.77 -12.39 20.66
CA VAL A 459 19.63 -13.74 21.24
C VAL A 459 20.98 -14.35 21.57
N LEU A 460 21.01 -15.27 22.54
CA LEU A 460 22.23 -15.98 22.94
C LEU A 460 22.81 -16.75 21.75
N GLY A 461 24.04 -16.39 21.34
CA GLY A 461 24.69 -17.05 20.22
C GLY A 461 24.95 -18.53 20.52
N ASN A 462 24.67 -19.39 19.54
CA ASN A 462 24.91 -20.82 19.70
C ASN A 462 26.41 -21.06 19.88
N LYS A 463 26.82 -21.58 21.05
CA LYS A 463 28.23 -21.89 21.39
C LYS A 463 28.90 -22.90 20.43
N GLN A 464 28.19 -23.42 19.43
CA GLN A 464 28.66 -24.43 18.49
C GLN A 464 29.32 -23.88 17.22
N VAL A 465 29.21 -22.59 16.90
CA VAL A 465 30.01 -22.01 15.81
C VAL A 465 31.35 -21.50 16.36
N LEU A 466 32.29 -22.43 16.54
CA LEU A 466 33.70 -22.13 16.76
C LEU A 466 34.26 -21.44 15.51
N SER A 467 34.09 -20.12 15.40
CA SER A 467 34.93 -19.34 14.50
C SER A 467 36.36 -19.42 15.03
N SER A 468 37.25 -20.06 14.27
CA SER A 468 38.69 -20.23 14.56
C SER A 468 39.50 -18.93 14.61
N GLN A 469 38.84 -17.77 14.45
CA GLN A 469 39.45 -16.46 14.64
C GLN A 469 39.22 -15.99 16.08
N VAL A 470 40.22 -16.18 16.93
CA VAL A 470 40.31 -15.49 18.22
C VAL A 470 40.37 -14.00 17.91
N ARG A 471 39.24 -13.29 18.02
CA ARG A 471 39.24 -11.82 17.96
C ARG A 471 40.12 -11.30 19.10
N PRO A 472 40.95 -10.27 18.87
CA PRO A 472 41.82 -9.73 19.90
C PRO A 472 40.96 -9.24 21.08
N LEU A 473 41.25 -9.76 22.26
CA LEU A 473 40.62 -9.35 23.51
C LEU A 473 40.98 -7.89 23.78
N LEU A 474 39.99 -7.04 24.01
CA LEU A 474 40.17 -5.63 24.33
C LEU A 474 40.19 -5.50 25.85
N PHE A 475 41.31 -5.08 26.43
CA PHE A 475 41.39 -4.89 27.88
C PHE A 475 41.11 -3.42 28.21
N LEU A 476 40.12 -3.15 29.06
CA LEU A 476 39.80 -1.80 29.53
C LEU A 476 40.00 -1.72 31.05
N GLY A 477 40.69 -0.66 31.48
CA GLY A 477 40.93 -0.38 32.89
C GLY A 477 42.28 0.27 33.10
N ARG A 478 42.43 0.95 34.23
CA ARG A 478 43.76 1.38 34.69
C ARG A 478 44.36 0.22 35.47
N VAL A 479 45.60 -0.14 35.13
CA VAL A 479 46.35 -1.15 35.90
C VAL A 479 46.57 -0.60 37.31
N ASP A 480 45.93 -1.23 38.29
CA ASP A 480 46.18 -0.94 39.70
C ASP A 480 47.51 -1.58 40.12
N LEU A 481 48.45 -0.76 40.57
CA LEU A 481 49.82 -1.19 40.84
C LEU A 481 49.88 -2.21 41.99
N ASP A 482 49.06 -2.03 43.02
CA ASP A 482 49.01 -2.93 44.18
C ASP A 482 48.47 -4.31 43.78
N SER A 483 47.40 -4.33 42.99
CA SER A 483 46.83 -5.56 42.43
C SER A 483 47.81 -6.27 41.50
N LEU A 484 48.54 -5.53 40.66
CA LEU A 484 49.56 -6.09 39.76
C LEU A 484 50.72 -6.71 40.55
N LEU A 485 51.22 -6.02 41.58
CA LEU A 485 52.29 -6.52 42.43
C LEU A 485 51.86 -7.79 43.18
N MET A 486 50.61 -7.86 43.65
CA MET A 486 50.07 -9.08 44.26
C MET A 486 49.96 -10.23 43.25
N ALA A 487 49.49 -9.97 42.03
CA ALA A 487 49.37 -10.98 40.98
C ALA A 487 50.74 -11.56 40.60
N LEU A 488 51.75 -10.71 40.37
CA LEU A 488 53.11 -11.13 40.03
C LEU A 488 53.79 -11.92 41.16
N LYS A 489 53.61 -11.50 42.43
CA LYS A 489 54.12 -12.25 43.60
C LYS A 489 53.44 -13.62 43.73
N LYS A 490 52.13 -13.70 43.47
CA LYS A 490 51.38 -14.97 43.48
C LYS A 490 51.87 -15.94 42.41
N MET A 491 52.38 -15.43 41.30
CA MET A 491 53.03 -16.20 40.23
C MET A 491 54.51 -16.54 40.53
N GLY A 492 55.01 -16.25 41.73
CA GLY A 492 56.37 -16.62 42.17
C GLY A 492 57.48 -15.68 41.72
N MET A 493 57.13 -14.49 41.19
CA MET A 493 58.12 -13.53 40.68
C MET A 493 58.60 -12.57 41.76
N LYS A 494 59.88 -12.18 41.69
CA LYS A 494 60.50 -11.25 42.63
C LYS A 494 60.51 -9.84 42.05
N VAL A 495 59.63 -8.99 42.59
CA VAL A 495 59.24 -7.71 41.96
C VAL A 495 59.59 -6.50 42.83
N ALA A 496 60.10 -5.44 42.20
CA ALA A 496 60.32 -4.13 42.81
C ALA A 496 59.64 -3.04 41.96
N ALA A 497 58.91 -2.12 42.60
CA ALA A 497 58.27 -0.99 41.91
C ALA A 497 59.00 0.32 42.24
N GLN A 498 59.18 1.17 41.22
CA GLN A 498 59.67 2.54 41.35
C GLN A 498 58.70 3.50 40.67
N HIS A 499 58.53 4.69 41.24
CA HIS A 499 57.81 5.77 40.58
C HIS A 499 58.84 6.69 39.93
N ALA A 500 58.74 6.85 38.62
CA ALA A 500 59.59 7.73 37.84
C ALA A 500 58.75 8.83 37.19
N GLN A 501 59.33 10.03 37.08
CA GLN A 501 58.77 11.09 36.25
C GLN A 501 59.32 10.94 34.84
N SER A 502 58.45 11.01 33.83
CA SER A 502 58.87 11.00 32.42
C SER A 502 59.80 12.18 32.11
N THR A 503 60.69 12.00 31.13
CA THR A 503 61.65 13.02 30.66
C THR A 503 60.99 14.30 30.14
N ASP A 504 59.69 14.26 29.81
CA ASP A 504 58.88 15.40 29.35
C ASP A 504 58.01 16.04 30.45
N GLY A 505 58.14 15.62 31.71
CA GLY A 505 57.61 16.32 32.89
C GLY A 505 56.08 16.31 33.09
N SER A 506 55.28 15.67 32.23
CA SER A 506 53.80 15.70 32.34
C SER A 506 53.13 14.40 32.77
N GLU A 507 53.81 13.24 32.76
CA GLU A 507 53.18 11.95 33.12
C GLU A 507 53.94 11.20 34.22
N ASN A 508 53.19 10.76 35.24
CA ASN A 508 53.65 9.83 36.28
C ASN A 508 53.76 8.43 35.67
N VAL A 509 54.98 7.93 35.55
CA VAL A 509 55.28 6.58 35.05
C VAL A 509 55.62 5.68 36.23
N SER A 510 54.92 4.55 36.34
CA SER A 510 55.28 3.52 37.32
C SER A 510 56.08 2.43 36.62
N LEU A 511 57.31 2.21 37.08
CA LEU A 511 58.20 1.18 36.56
C LEU A 511 58.18 0.00 37.52
N VAL A 512 57.94 -1.20 36.99
CA VAL A 512 57.95 -2.45 37.76
C VAL A 512 59.05 -3.35 37.20
N PHE A 513 60.04 -3.65 38.04
CA PHE A 513 61.19 -4.49 37.72
C PHE A 513 60.99 -5.90 38.28
N ILE A 514 61.15 -6.91 37.43
CA ILE A 514 61.16 -8.32 37.81
C ILE A 514 62.60 -8.81 37.73
N SER A 515 63.11 -9.33 38.86
CA SER A 515 64.52 -9.73 39.01
C SER A 515 64.77 -11.24 38.91
N GLU A 516 63.75 -12.05 39.20
CA GLU A 516 63.78 -13.52 39.11
C GLU A 516 62.38 -13.98 38.61
N PRO A 517 62.25 -14.95 37.68
CA PRO A 517 63.29 -15.85 37.14
C PRO A 517 64.13 -15.31 35.97
N ASN A 518 63.65 -14.34 35.18
CA ASN A 518 64.47 -13.55 34.24
C ASN A 518 64.09 -12.07 34.34
N GLU A 519 64.99 -11.19 33.88
CA GLU A 519 64.78 -9.75 33.87
C GLU A 519 63.60 -9.35 32.98
N ALA A 520 62.67 -8.60 33.55
CA ALA A 520 61.56 -7.99 32.82
C ALA A 520 61.21 -6.61 33.39
N LEU A 521 60.81 -5.71 32.50
CA LEU A 521 60.40 -4.34 32.83
C LEU A 521 58.95 -4.12 32.38
N ILE A 522 58.12 -3.61 33.30
CA ILE A 522 56.76 -3.17 32.98
C ILE A 522 56.68 -1.66 33.24
N GLU A 523 56.37 -0.91 32.20
CA GLU A 523 56.11 0.53 32.31
C GLU A 523 54.62 0.78 32.27
N VAL A 524 54.07 1.38 33.32
CA VAL A 524 52.64 1.71 33.44
C VAL A 524 52.49 3.24 33.41
N THR A 525 51.88 3.76 32.35
CA THR A 525 51.49 5.17 32.22
C THR A 525 49.99 5.36 32.45
N SER A 526 49.50 6.59 32.24
CA SER A 526 48.08 6.94 32.32
C SER A 526 47.22 6.19 31.30
N THR A 527 47.79 5.86 30.14
CA THR A 527 47.07 5.39 28.93
C THR A 527 47.69 4.15 28.30
N GLN A 528 48.92 3.78 28.67
CA GLN A 528 49.67 2.68 28.06
C GLN A 528 50.35 1.81 29.13
N THR A 529 50.45 0.51 28.87
CA THR A 529 51.30 -0.40 29.64
C THR A 529 52.21 -1.14 28.68
N THR A 530 53.52 -0.97 28.83
CA THR A 530 54.54 -1.56 27.97
C THR A 530 55.26 -2.65 28.76
N ILE A 531 55.33 -3.86 28.20
CA ILE A 531 56.02 -5.00 28.80
C ILE A 531 57.26 -5.29 27.94
N SER A 532 58.45 -5.24 28.56
CA SER A 532 59.72 -5.55 27.91
C SER A 532 60.34 -6.76 28.60
N VAL A 533 60.32 -7.92 27.93
CA VAL A 533 60.80 -9.22 28.44
C VAL A 533 61.59 -9.93 27.34
N GLY A 534 62.75 -10.49 27.66
CA GLY A 534 63.58 -11.24 26.70
C GLY A 534 63.19 -12.71 26.51
N ASP A 535 62.40 -13.27 27.43
CA ASP A 535 61.96 -14.67 27.46
C ASP A 535 60.45 -14.80 27.17
N GLU A 536 60.09 -15.64 26.20
CA GLU A 536 58.71 -15.81 25.74
C GLU A 536 57.79 -16.45 26.80
N THR A 537 58.31 -17.35 27.63
CA THR A 537 57.53 -18.00 28.68
C THR A 537 57.18 -17.02 29.80
N ILE A 538 58.13 -16.16 30.16
CA ILE A 538 57.91 -15.11 31.17
C ILE A 538 57.06 -13.99 30.60
N ALA A 539 57.20 -13.65 29.31
CA ALA A 539 56.32 -12.70 28.64
C ALA A 539 54.86 -13.14 28.72
N SER A 540 54.58 -14.44 28.58
CA SER A 540 53.22 -14.99 28.71
C SER A 540 52.66 -14.85 30.13
N LEU A 541 53.45 -15.16 31.16
CA LEU A 541 53.07 -15.06 32.56
C LEU A 541 52.88 -13.60 33.02
N VAL A 542 53.78 -12.71 32.61
CA VAL A 542 53.68 -11.28 32.91
C VAL A 542 52.47 -10.68 32.20
N SER A 543 52.21 -11.08 30.94
CA SER A 543 51.00 -10.67 30.23
C SER A 543 49.73 -11.17 30.93
N GLU A 544 49.72 -12.40 31.45
CA GLU A 544 48.59 -12.94 32.21
C GLU A 544 48.36 -12.18 33.53
N ALA A 545 49.43 -11.84 34.25
CA ALA A 545 49.36 -11.04 35.47
C ALA A 545 48.77 -9.64 35.18
N VAL A 546 49.23 -8.95 34.13
CA VAL A 546 48.67 -7.65 33.72
C VAL A 546 47.20 -7.80 33.30
N ARG A 547 46.86 -8.83 32.51
CA ARG A 547 45.48 -9.11 32.11
C ARG A 547 44.56 -9.39 33.29
N SER A 548 45.05 -10.03 34.35
CA SER A 548 44.26 -10.33 35.55
C SER A 548 43.84 -9.07 36.32
N THR A 549 44.56 -7.96 36.13
CA THR A 549 44.23 -6.65 36.72
C THR A 549 43.31 -5.80 35.86
N LEU A 550 43.03 -6.23 34.62
CA LEU A 550 42.24 -5.50 33.64
C LEU A 550 40.92 -6.21 33.36
N VAL A 551 39.91 -5.45 32.93
CA VAL A 551 38.63 -6.04 32.49
C VAL A 551 38.76 -6.44 31.03
N CYS A 552 38.57 -7.73 30.76
CA CYS A 552 38.66 -8.33 29.43
C CYS A 552 37.32 -8.19 28.65
N PHE A 553 37.38 -7.54 27.48
CA PHE A 553 36.32 -7.43 26.47
C PHE A 553 36.67 -8.24 25.22
#